data_AF-A0AA41VZC9-F1
#
_entry.id   AF-A0AA41VZC9-F1
#
_cell.length_a   1.000
_cell.length_b   1.000
_cell.length_c   1.000
_cell.angle_alpha   90.00
_cell.angle_beta   90.00
_cell.angle_gamma   90.00
#
_symmetry.space_group_name_H-M   'P 1'
#
loop_
_entity.id
_entity.type
_entity.pdbx_description
1 polymer ?
#
loop_
_entity_poly.entity_id
_entity_poly.type
_entity_poly.pdbx_seq_one_letter_code
_entity_poly.pdbx_strand_id
1 'polypeptide(L)'
;MIDAPNIKAWDSHVMSTLRAFPTRKKNCYSIDIDNSTTGETERVLVRASFYYGNYDDKPNVSPSLNGNKWTQIVTHQDNIIYTEMVYSLINGNNINVCLAQTQPDNIPFISALEVRSLHRFAYGYVDSTYPLFFFERIAFGTNTTIRYPEDIYDRIWGPVDTNIRVRTNLPYRQVSIDDGKPLEALRTTLEELIEVRKRNPSSPPPAFIRFNYDSPPEALEETHLSSSGNMAHTGVSDPKIPVHYNAFFAEAIRLNATQKRSFNILVNDKLQSVIDPKGAVRPSYRFLEEVHIFNVSSFATNSSYSIDFLPTNDSTLPPLINAIEGYTIGDKLVHGTNSSDGNSLSTNL
;
A
#
# COMPACT_ATOMS: atom_id res chain seq x y z
N MET A 1 -9.55 22.04 -20.54
CA MET A 1 -9.00 20.92 -19.77
C MET A 1 -7.66 21.37 -19.21
N ILE A 2 -7.45 21.19 -17.92
CA ILE A 2 -6.17 21.46 -17.26
C ILE A 2 -5.23 20.31 -17.60
N ASP A 3 -3.96 20.63 -17.89
CA ASP A 3 -2.96 19.60 -18.18
C ASP A 3 -2.67 18.76 -16.93
N ALA A 4 -2.63 17.44 -17.11
CA ALA A 4 -2.30 16.52 -16.02
C ALA A 4 -0.91 16.84 -15.45
N PRO A 5 -0.74 16.82 -14.12
CA PRO A 5 0.53 17.13 -13.51
C PRO A 5 1.57 16.07 -13.90
N ASN A 6 2.77 16.51 -14.27
CA ASN A 6 3.88 15.61 -14.57
C ASN A 6 4.54 15.10 -13.28
N ILE A 7 3.91 14.12 -12.66
CA ILE A 7 4.36 13.47 -11.43
C ILE A 7 4.97 12.13 -11.81
N LYS A 8 6.21 11.84 -11.36
CA LYS A 8 6.96 10.60 -11.67
C LYS A 8 6.16 9.32 -11.39
N ALA A 9 5.22 9.36 -10.45
CA ALA A 9 4.33 8.27 -10.10
C ALA A 9 3.29 7.93 -11.18
N TRP A 10 3.02 8.79 -12.16
CA TRP A 10 1.93 8.65 -13.12
C TRP A 10 2.38 8.89 -14.54
N ASP A 11 1.81 8.15 -15.49
CA ASP A 11 1.96 8.49 -16.90
C ASP A 11 1.07 9.70 -17.22
N SER A 12 1.71 10.86 -17.39
CA SER A 12 1.02 12.11 -17.75
C SER A 12 0.18 11.99 -19.02
N HIS A 13 0.57 11.15 -19.99
CA HIS A 13 -0.21 10.91 -21.19
C HIS A 13 -1.52 10.18 -20.87
N VAL A 14 -1.46 9.14 -20.04
CA VAL A 14 -2.66 8.41 -19.60
C VAL A 14 -3.58 9.33 -18.80
N MET A 15 -3.03 10.10 -17.87
CA MET A 15 -3.80 11.03 -17.02
C MET A 15 -4.35 12.25 -17.80
N SER A 16 -3.79 12.58 -18.96
CA SER A 16 -4.30 13.65 -19.85
C SER A 16 -5.57 13.27 -20.62
N THR A 17 -6.03 12.02 -20.50
CA THR A 17 -7.25 11.55 -21.16
C THR A 17 -8.21 10.91 -20.15
N LEU A 18 -9.49 10.88 -20.50
CA LEU A 18 -10.51 10.19 -19.71
C LEU A 18 -11.63 9.66 -20.59
N ARG A 19 -12.37 8.68 -20.05
CA ARG A 19 -13.64 8.22 -20.60
C ARG A 19 -14.78 8.67 -19.70
N ALA A 20 -15.73 9.42 -20.25
CA ALA A 20 -16.93 9.88 -19.56
C ALA A 20 -18.17 9.05 -19.94
N PHE A 21 -19.15 8.96 -19.03
CA PHE A 21 -20.35 8.14 -19.19
C PHE A 21 -21.65 8.93 -18.96
N PRO A 22 -22.10 9.74 -19.93
CA PRO A 22 -23.20 10.70 -19.71
C PRO A 22 -24.61 10.07 -19.66
N THR A 23 -24.79 8.85 -20.17
CA THR A 23 -26.14 8.28 -20.42
C THR A 23 -26.58 7.22 -19.41
N ARG A 24 -25.65 6.50 -18.80
CA ARG A 24 -25.97 5.38 -17.91
C ARG A 24 -25.61 5.72 -16.47
N LYS A 25 -26.52 5.39 -15.55
CA LYS A 25 -26.29 5.50 -14.10
C LYS A 25 -25.21 4.55 -13.59
N LYS A 26 -24.91 3.47 -14.32
CA LYS A 26 -23.89 2.46 -13.99
C LYS A 26 -23.21 1.95 -15.25
N ASN A 27 -21.88 1.93 -15.25
CA ASN A 27 -21.04 1.52 -16.37
C ASN A 27 -19.98 0.57 -15.86
N CYS A 28 -19.90 -0.65 -16.39
CA CYS A 28 -18.99 -1.67 -15.88
C CYS A 28 -17.98 -2.08 -16.94
N TYR A 29 -16.72 -2.13 -16.54
CA TYR A 29 -15.68 -2.86 -17.23
C TYR A 29 -15.70 -4.31 -16.75
N SER A 30 -15.43 -5.21 -17.69
CA SER A 30 -15.33 -6.64 -17.46
C SER A 30 -14.03 -7.08 -18.10
N ILE A 31 -13.09 -7.57 -17.30
CA ILE A 31 -11.76 -7.97 -17.73
C ILE A 31 -11.64 -9.46 -17.45
N ASP A 32 -11.61 -10.26 -18.50
CA ASP A 32 -11.35 -11.69 -18.41
C ASP A 32 -9.85 -11.93 -18.20
N ILE A 33 -9.54 -12.75 -17.21
CA ILE A 33 -8.18 -13.21 -16.92
C ILE A 33 -8.03 -14.57 -17.55
N ASP A 34 -7.13 -14.65 -18.52
CA ASP A 34 -6.82 -15.91 -19.17
C ASP A 34 -6.41 -16.95 -18.12
N ASN A 35 -7.05 -18.12 -18.20
CA ASN A 35 -6.79 -19.32 -17.40
C ASN A 35 -5.39 -19.93 -17.62
N SER A 36 -4.46 -19.17 -18.18
CA SER A 36 -3.18 -19.63 -18.70
C SER A 36 -2.25 -20.08 -17.57
N THR A 37 -2.39 -21.36 -17.24
CA THR A 37 -1.32 -22.35 -16.93
C THR A 37 -0.46 -22.19 -15.69
N THR A 38 -0.73 -21.25 -14.78
CA THR A 38 -0.17 -21.33 -13.42
C THR A 38 -1.28 -21.13 -12.41
N GLY A 39 -1.56 -22.13 -11.58
CA GLY A 39 -2.48 -22.02 -10.43
C GLY A 39 -1.94 -21.09 -9.31
N GLU A 40 -1.26 -20.03 -9.71
CA GLU A 40 -0.46 -19.12 -8.90
C GLU A 40 -1.11 -17.73 -8.79
N THR A 41 -1.97 -17.33 -9.73
CA THR A 41 -2.71 -16.06 -9.65
C THR A 41 -4.11 -16.30 -9.09
N GLU A 42 -4.25 -16.22 -7.76
CA GLU A 42 -5.57 -16.24 -7.10
C GLU A 42 -6.00 -14.84 -6.61
N ARG A 43 -5.11 -13.84 -6.66
CA ARG A 43 -5.36 -12.46 -6.22
C ARG A 43 -4.96 -11.45 -7.27
N VAL A 44 -5.67 -10.33 -7.27
CA VAL A 44 -5.45 -9.21 -8.20
C VAL A 44 -5.50 -7.88 -7.47
N LEU A 45 -4.64 -6.96 -7.86
CA LEU A 45 -4.67 -5.56 -7.46
C LEU A 45 -5.34 -4.81 -8.61
N VAL A 46 -6.40 -4.09 -8.28
CA VAL A 46 -7.13 -3.24 -9.21
C VAL A 46 -6.95 -1.80 -8.75
N ARG A 47 -6.44 -0.95 -9.63
CA ARG A 47 -6.33 0.49 -9.40
C ARG A 47 -7.19 1.25 -10.39
N ALA A 48 -8.09 2.08 -9.89
CA ALA A 48 -8.84 3.03 -10.70
C ALA A 48 -8.33 4.44 -10.41
N SER A 49 -7.93 5.17 -11.45
CA SER A 49 -7.36 6.51 -11.34
C SER A 49 -8.23 7.54 -12.06
N PHE A 50 -8.32 8.71 -11.45
CA PHE A 50 -9.22 9.80 -11.80
C PHE A 50 -8.45 11.11 -11.80
N TYR A 51 -8.35 11.73 -12.96
CA TYR A 51 -7.91 13.11 -13.10
C TYR A 51 -9.05 13.91 -13.73
N TYR A 52 -9.64 14.83 -12.96
CA TYR A 52 -10.84 15.55 -13.39
C TYR A 52 -10.51 16.57 -14.47
N GLY A 53 -9.43 17.36 -14.30
CA GLY A 53 -8.93 18.30 -15.30
C GLY A 53 -9.96 19.33 -15.80
N ASN A 54 -11.05 19.54 -15.06
CA ASN A 54 -12.21 20.32 -15.47
C ASN A 54 -12.73 19.95 -16.88
N TYR A 55 -12.97 18.65 -17.13
CA TYR A 55 -13.32 18.16 -18.47
C TYR A 55 -14.74 18.53 -18.94
N ASP A 56 -15.66 18.81 -18.02
CA ASP A 56 -17.08 19.14 -18.31
C ASP A 56 -17.55 20.48 -17.73
N ASP A 57 -16.62 21.34 -17.30
CA ASP A 57 -16.90 22.69 -16.77
C ASP A 57 -17.88 22.72 -15.58
N LYS A 58 -17.91 21.65 -14.77
CA LYS A 58 -18.74 21.53 -13.56
C LYS A 58 -17.90 21.57 -12.28
N PRO A 59 -18.47 21.98 -11.14
CA PRO A 59 -17.78 21.81 -9.86
C PRO A 59 -17.77 20.32 -9.46
N ASN A 60 -16.58 19.80 -9.18
CA ASN A 60 -16.25 18.55 -8.46
C ASN A 60 -17.25 17.39 -8.62
N VAL A 61 -16.87 16.37 -9.38
CA VAL A 61 -17.66 15.14 -9.54
C VAL A 61 -17.19 14.08 -8.53
N SER A 62 -18.15 13.41 -7.89
CA SER A 62 -17.86 12.26 -7.03
C SER A 62 -18.34 10.94 -7.62
N PRO A 63 -17.57 10.23 -8.47
CA PRO A 63 -17.98 8.89 -8.91
C PRO A 63 -17.96 7.90 -7.74
N SER A 64 -18.79 6.85 -7.82
CA SER A 64 -18.65 5.70 -6.92
C SER A 64 -18.16 4.47 -7.67
N LEU A 65 -17.22 3.74 -7.07
CA LEU A 65 -16.72 2.48 -7.59
C LEU A 65 -17.53 1.32 -7.01
N ASN A 66 -17.95 0.37 -7.85
CA ASN A 66 -18.78 -0.79 -7.53
C ASN A 66 -20.10 -0.50 -6.79
N GLY A 67 -20.64 0.72 -6.95
CA GLY A 67 -21.87 1.17 -6.28
C GLY A 67 -21.62 1.71 -4.87
N ASN A 68 -22.70 2.09 -4.17
CA ASN A 68 -22.64 2.80 -2.87
C ASN A 68 -21.92 2.07 -1.71
N LYS A 69 -21.34 0.88 -1.93
CA LYS A 69 -20.76 0.04 -0.87
C LYS A 69 -19.23 0.10 -0.75
N TRP A 70 -18.49 0.63 -1.73
CA TRP A 70 -17.02 0.43 -1.78
C TRP A 70 -16.23 1.72 -1.51
N THR A 71 -16.48 2.81 -2.25
CA THR A 71 -15.89 4.13 -1.92
C THR A 71 -16.57 5.27 -2.71
N GLN A 72 -16.76 6.43 -2.06
CA GLN A 72 -17.03 7.68 -2.76
C GLN A 72 -15.69 8.32 -3.12
N ILE A 73 -15.45 8.50 -4.41
CA ILE A 73 -14.24 9.17 -4.89
C ILE A 73 -14.57 10.66 -4.94
N VAL A 74 -13.83 11.52 -4.24
CA VAL A 74 -14.04 12.96 -4.28
C VAL A 74 -12.93 13.57 -5.11
N THR A 75 -13.20 14.03 -6.33
CA THR A 75 -12.17 14.57 -7.24
C THR A 75 -11.96 16.07 -7.07
N HIS A 76 -10.73 16.52 -7.36
CA HIS A 76 -10.34 17.94 -7.42
C HIS A 76 -9.86 18.27 -8.85
N GLN A 77 -9.87 19.56 -9.21
CA GLN A 77 -9.58 20.02 -10.57
C GLN A 77 -8.17 19.66 -11.07
N ASP A 78 -7.19 19.65 -10.18
CA ASP A 78 -5.76 19.55 -10.48
C ASP A 78 -5.07 18.35 -9.82
N ASN A 79 -5.80 17.55 -9.03
CA ASN A 79 -5.23 16.39 -8.33
C ASN A 79 -5.59 15.07 -9.02
N ILE A 80 -4.60 14.19 -9.11
CA ILE A 80 -4.81 12.79 -9.47
C ILE A 80 -5.26 12.06 -8.20
N ILE A 81 -6.37 11.35 -8.30
CA ILE A 81 -6.90 10.52 -7.22
C ILE A 81 -7.00 9.10 -7.72
N TYR A 82 -6.61 8.16 -6.88
CA TYR A 82 -6.71 6.75 -7.20
C TYR A 82 -7.25 5.98 -6.01
N THR A 83 -7.82 4.82 -6.29
CA THR A 83 -8.22 3.84 -5.28
C THR A 83 -7.66 2.48 -5.69
N GLU A 84 -7.17 1.75 -4.70
CA GLU A 84 -6.63 0.41 -4.88
C GLU A 84 -7.40 -0.59 -4.04
N MET A 85 -7.69 -1.72 -4.67
CA MET A 85 -8.22 -2.88 -3.97
C MET A 85 -7.45 -4.13 -4.35
N VAL A 86 -7.28 -5.03 -3.39
CA VAL A 86 -6.81 -6.39 -3.64
C VAL A 86 -7.92 -7.36 -3.29
N TYR A 87 -8.25 -8.28 -4.18
CA TYR A 87 -9.22 -9.32 -3.90
C TYR A 87 -8.93 -10.60 -4.66
N SER A 88 -9.55 -11.69 -4.21
CA SER A 88 -9.29 -13.02 -4.74
C SER A 88 -10.31 -13.43 -5.81
N LEU A 89 -9.86 -14.12 -6.85
CA LEU A 89 -10.66 -14.62 -7.99
C LEU A 89 -11.26 -16.01 -7.71
N ILE A 90 -11.84 -16.20 -6.52
CA ILE A 90 -12.27 -17.52 -6.02
C ILE A 90 -13.42 -18.11 -6.87
N ASN A 91 -14.28 -17.24 -7.40
CA ASN A 91 -15.56 -17.63 -8.00
C ASN A 91 -15.65 -17.34 -9.51
N GLY A 92 -14.51 -17.17 -10.17
CA GLY A 92 -14.42 -16.92 -11.61
C GLY A 92 -13.23 -16.03 -11.95
N ASN A 93 -12.95 -15.92 -13.24
CA ASN A 93 -11.73 -15.26 -13.73
C ASN A 93 -12.01 -13.90 -14.33
N ASN A 94 -13.07 -13.24 -13.86
CA ASN A 94 -13.50 -11.99 -14.43
C ASN A 94 -13.46 -10.90 -13.36
N ILE A 95 -12.71 -9.85 -13.65
CA ILE A 95 -12.70 -8.62 -12.88
C ILE A 95 -13.83 -7.72 -13.38
N ASN A 96 -14.78 -7.41 -12.51
CA ASN A 96 -15.86 -6.47 -12.79
C ASN A 96 -15.65 -5.18 -11.99
N VAL A 97 -15.48 -4.08 -12.72
CA VAL A 97 -15.29 -2.74 -12.13
C VAL A 97 -16.36 -1.81 -12.67
N CYS A 98 -17.29 -1.41 -11.81
CA CYS A 98 -18.42 -0.57 -12.15
C CYS A 98 -18.24 0.85 -11.62
N LEU A 99 -18.48 1.84 -12.47
CA LEU A 99 -18.59 3.24 -12.10
C LEU A 99 -20.07 3.60 -12.06
N ALA A 100 -20.52 4.17 -10.95
CA ALA A 100 -21.91 4.61 -10.79
C ALA A 100 -22.01 6.12 -10.55
N GLN A 101 -23.10 6.68 -11.07
CA GLN A 101 -23.50 8.07 -10.84
C GLN A 101 -24.05 8.21 -9.42
N THR A 102 -23.49 9.15 -8.65
CA THR A 102 -23.85 9.39 -7.26
C THR A 102 -24.88 10.50 -7.07
N GLN A 103 -24.95 11.45 -8.01
CA GLN A 103 -25.89 12.57 -7.99
C GLN A 103 -26.46 12.81 -9.40
N PRO A 104 -27.71 13.31 -9.52
CA PRO A 104 -28.23 13.79 -10.79
C PRO A 104 -27.26 14.79 -11.45
N ASP A 105 -27.14 14.73 -12.76
CA ASP A 105 -26.29 15.61 -13.60
C ASP A 105 -24.77 15.49 -13.44
N ASN A 106 -24.26 14.69 -12.50
CA ASN A 106 -22.84 14.31 -12.45
C ASN A 106 -22.54 13.25 -13.50
N ILE A 107 -21.52 13.47 -14.34
CA ILE A 107 -21.11 12.50 -15.36
C ILE A 107 -19.97 11.65 -14.78
N PRO A 108 -20.16 10.33 -14.55
CA PRO A 108 -19.06 9.48 -14.12
C PRO A 108 -17.96 9.44 -15.17
N PHE A 109 -16.72 9.44 -14.73
CA PHE A 109 -15.55 9.33 -15.61
C PHE A 109 -14.46 8.47 -14.98
N ILE A 110 -13.49 8.05 -15.78
CA ILE A 110 -12.27 7.37 -15.33
C ILE A 110 -11.12 7.70 -16.30
N SER A 111 -9.93 7.92 -15.76
CA SER A 111 -8.72 8.20 -16.55
C SER A 111 -7.95 6.91 -16.85
N ALA A 112 -7.75 6.06 -15.83
CA ALA A 112 -7.10 4.76 -16.00
C ALA A 112 -7.75 3.67 -15.15
N LEU A 113 -7.69 2.44 -15.67
CA LEU A 113 -7.97 1.22 -14.94
C LEU A 113 -6.77 0.30 -15.13
N GLU A 114 -6.03 0.06 -14.05
CA GLU A 114 -4.85 -0.81 -14.03
C GLU A 114 -5.20 -2.09 -13.27
N VAL A 115 -4.73 -3.23 -13.78
CA VAL A 115 -4.89 -4.54 -13.15
C VAL A 115 -3.53 -5.22 -13.09
N ARG A 116 -3.17 -5.72 -11.91
CA ARG A 116 -1.95 -6.49 -11.69
C ARG A 116 -2.31 -7.83 -11.05
N SER A 117 -1.74 -8.91 -11.58
CA SER A 117 -1.78 -10.23 -10.97
C SER A 117 -0.84 -10.30 -9.77
N LEU A 118 -1.29 -10.93 -8.69
CA LEU A 118 -0.49 -11.16 -7.48
C LEU A 118 -0.32 -12.67 -7.28
N HIS A 119 0.71 -13.03 -6.52
CA HIS A 119 0.83 -14.39 -6.05
C HIS A 119 -0.37 -14.76 -5.16
N ARG A 120 -0.87 -15.98 -5.24
CA ARG A 120 -2.05 -16.47 -4.51
C ARG A 120 -1.99 -16.30 -2.99
N PHE A 121 -0.77 -16.32 -2.45
CA PHE A 121 -0.50 -16.16 -1.02
C PHE A 121 -0.14 -14.73 -0.62
N ALA A 122 -0.09 -13.77 -1.56
CA ALA A 122 0.06 -12.37 -1.22
C ALA A 122 -1.12 -11.94 -0.36
N TYR A 123 -0.88 -11.24 0.76
CA TYR A 123 -1.88 -10.93 1.78
C TYR A 123 -2.62 -12.17 2.32
N GLY A 124 -1.94 -13.33 2.35
CA GLY A 124 -2.50 -14.63 2.72
C GLY A 124 -2.93 -14.77 4.18
N TYR A 125 -2.55 -13.80 5.03
CA TYR A 125 -3.02 -13.66 6.42
C TYR A 125 -4.42 -13.03 6.52
N VAL A 126 -5.01 -12.57 5.40
CA VAL A 126 -6.42 -12.18 5.32
C VAL A 126 -7.21 -13.23 4.54
N ASP A 127 -8.40 -13.60 5.04
CA ASP A 127 -9.32 -14.51 4.36
C ASP A 127 -9.60 -14.04 2.93
N SER A 128 -9.40 -14.92 1.96
CA SER A 128 -9.45 -14.62 0.53
C SER A 128 -10.83 -14.17 0.05
N THR A 129 -11.89 -14.43 0.82
CA THR A 129 -13.27 -14.02 0.50
C THR A 129 -13.56 -12.56 0.81
N TYR A 130 -12.62 -11.84 1.43
CA TYR A 130 -12.74 -10.43 1.77
C TYR A 130 -11.76 -9.59 0.94
N PRO A 131 -12.21 -8.47 0.35
CA PRO A 131 -11.34 -7.55 -0.35
C PRO A 131 -10.57 -6.67 0.65
N LEU A 132 -9.39 -6.22 0.22
CA LEU A 132 -8.58 -5.22 0.92
C LEU A 132 -8.69 -3.90 0.18
N PHE A 133 -8.84 -2.81 0.90
CA PHE A 133 -8.81 -1.45 0.35
C PHE A 133 -7.63 -0.69 0.92
N PHE A 134 -6.73 -0.25 0.05
CA PHE A 134 -5.52 0.45 0.48
C PHE A 134 -5.76 1.95 0.50
N PHE A 135 -5.30 2.61 1.55
CA PHE A 135 -5.42 4.05 1.73
C PHE A 135 -4.08 4.76 1.93
N GLU A 136 -3.01 4.04 2.28
CA GLU A 136 -1.66 4.60 2.32
C GLU A 136 -0.59 3.55 2.00
N ARG A 137 0.48 3.98 1.32
CA ARG A 137 1.75 3.26 1.19
C ARG A 137 2.89 4.25 1.21
N ILE A 138 3.67 4.20 2.28
CA ILE A 138 4.74 5.16 2.56
C ILE A 138 6.05 4.41 2.56
N ALA A 139 6.99 4.89 1.76
CA ALA A 139 8.41 4.62 1.90
C ALA A 139 9.03 5.79 2.67
N PHE A 140 9.62 5.52 3.83
CA PHE A 140 10.14 6.57 4.70
C PHE A 140 11.51 7.07 4.21
N GLY A 141 11.73 8.38 4.22
CA GLY A 141 13.03 8.95 3.84
C GLY A 141 13.35 8.96 2.34
N THR A 142 12.49 8.37 1.49
CA THR A 142 12.58 8.60 0.04
C THR A 142 12.09 10.00 -0.33
N ASN A 143 12.59 10.53 -1.44
CA ASN A 143 12.09 11.72 -2.13
C ASN A 143 11.42 11.38 -3.48
N THR A 144 11.37 10.09 -3.83
CA THR A 144 10.79 9.60 -5.08
C THR A 144 9.82 8.46 -4.83
N THR A 145 8.88 8.29 -5.76
CA THR A 145 7.96 7.15 -5.75
C THR A 145 8.69 5.88 -6.20
N ILE A 146 8.48 4.78 -5.46
CA ILE A 146 8.89 3.42 -5.85
C ILE A 146 7.64 2.71 -6.38
N ARG A 147 7.72 2.17 -7.60
CA ARG A 147 6.65 1.41 -8.28
C ARG A 147 7.29 0.44 -9.28
N TYR A 148 6.57 -0.06 -10.28
CA TYR A 148 7.19 -0.88 -11.33
C TYR A 148 8.30 -0.10 -12.09
N PRO A 149 9.45 -0.73 -12.40
CA PRO A 149 9.78 -2.15 -12.27
C PRO A 149 10.35 -2.60 -10.90
N GLU A 150 10.64 -1.68 -9.99
CA GLU A 150 11.21 -2.00 -8.67
C GLU A 150 10.22 -2.78 -7.78
N ASP A 151 8.93 -2.49 -7.88
CA ASP A 151 7.84 -3.30 -7.31
C ASP A 151 7.15 -4.13 -8.41
N ILE A 152 7.27 -5.45 -8.32
CA ILE A 152 6.70 -6.39 -9.31
C ILE A 152 5.16 -6.36 -9.33
N TYR A 153 4.51 -5.96 -8.23
CA TYR A 153 3.07 -5.77 -8.15
C TYR A 153 2.64 -4.34 -8.50
N ASP A 154 3.59 -3.49 -8.89
CA ASP A 154 3.39 -2.09 -9.28
C ASP A 154 2.63 -1.29 -8.22
N ARG A 155 2.77 -1.64 -6.93
CA ARG A 155 2.22 -0.81 -5.84
C ARG A 155 2.95 0.53 -5.84
N ILE A 156 2.23 1.58 -5.48
CA ILE A 156 2.77 2.94 -5.44
C ILE A 156 3.22 3.23 -4.01
N TRP A 157 4.53 3.21 -3.76
CA TRP A 157 5.11 3.62 -2.48
C TRP A 157 5.61 5.07 -2.60
N GLY A 158 4.94 5.98 -1.90
CA GLY A 158 5.24 7.40 -1.93
C GLY A 158 6.14 7.85 -0.78
N PRO A 159 6.75 9.04 -0.88
CA PRO A 159 7.29 9.73 0.29
C PRO A 159 6.16 10.06 1.28
N VAL A 160 6.53 10.46 2.51
CA VAL A 160 5.56 10.98 3.47
C VAL A 160 4.95 12.28 2.92
N ASP A 161 3.67 12.26 2.58
CA ASP A 161 2.91 13.49 2.35
C ASP A 161 2.78 14.22 3.70
N THR A 162 3.08 15.52 3.70
CA THR A 162 3.33 16.38 4.88
C THR A 162 2.19 16.52 5.91
N ASN A 163 1.13 15.71 5.82
CA ASN A 163 0.00 15.71 6.74
C ASN A 163 0.08 14.66 7.86
N ILE A 164 1.13 13.82 7.90
CA ILE A 164 1.40 12.96 9.06
C ILE A 164 2.20 13.76 10.10
N ARG A 165 1.55 14.12 11.21
CA ARG A 165 2.22 14.75 12.35
C ARG A 165 3.06 13.71 13.09
N VAL A 166 4.31 13.52 12.66
CA VAL A 166 5.31 12.95 13.57
C VAL A 166 5.45 13.94 14.74
N ARG A 167 5.13 13.52 15.97
CA ARG A 167 5.44 14.30 17.17
C ARG A 167 6.96 14.33 17.34
N THR A 168 7.64 15.18 16.60
CA THR A 168 9.03 15.55 16.89
C THR A 168 9.09 17.03 17.19
N ASN A 169 9.75 17.39 18.28
CA ASN A 169 10.02 18.78 18.64
C ASN A 169 11.27 19.32 17.91
N LEU A 170 11.65 18.72 16.77
CA LEU A 170 12.83 19.10 16.00
C LEU A 170 12.41 19.46 14.57
N PRO A 171 12.95 20.56 14.00
CA PRO A 171 12.80 20.80 12.57
C PRO A 171 13.45 19.64 11.81
N TYR A 172 12.66 19.02 10.92
CA TYR A 172 13.10 18.02 9.96
C TYR A 172 14.40 18.48 9.28
N ARG A 173 15.49 17.76 9.53
CA ARG A 173 16.74 17.95 8.79
C ARG A 173 16.57 17.14 7.51
N GLN A 174 16.38 17.80 6.37
CA GLN A 174 16.61 17.15 5.08
C GLN A 174 18.00 16.55 5.13
N VAL A 175 18.08 15.22 5.13
CA VAL A 175 19.32 14.54 4.80
C VAL A 175 19.43 14.71 3.30
N SER A 176 20.26 15.66 2.88
CA SER A 176 20.75 15.72 1.51
C SER A 176 21.30 14.33 1.20
N ILE A 177 20.65 13.61 0.29
CA ILE A 177 21.24 12.43 -0.33
C ILE A 177 22.41 13.01 -1.13
N ASP A 178 23.62 12.85 -0.60
CA ASP A 178 24.83 13.17 -1.37
C ASP A 178 24.78 12.32 -2.64
N ASP A 179 24.61 12.99 -3.77
CA ASP A 179 24.78 12.41 -5.09
C ASP A 179 26.19 11.79 -5.17
N GLY A 180 26.20 10.46 -5.33
CA GLY A 180 27.32 9.74 -5.90
C GLY A 180 28.33 9.17 -4.89
N LYS A 181 28.21 7.87 -4.63
CA LYS A 181 29.26 6.90 -5.01
C LYS A 181 28.64 5.61 -5.55
N PRO A 182 29.10 5.09 -6.70
CA PRO A 182 28.26 4.27 -7.58
C PRO A 182 28.41 2.78 -7.30
N LEU A 183 27.36 2.06 -7.72
CA LEU A 183 27.20 0.69 -8.25
C LEU A 183 28.41 -0.27 -8.42
N GLU A 184 29.68 0.15 -8.36
CA GLU A 184 30.85 -0.72 -8.48
C GLU A 184 30.94 -1.74 -7.33
N ALA A 185 30.66 -1.34 -6.09
CA ALA A 185 30.77 -2.24 -4.93
C ALA A 185 29.74 -3.39 -4.96
N LEU A 186 28.57 -3.15 -5.57
CA LEU A 186 27.50 -4.13 -5.78
C LEU A 186 27.85 -5.13 -6.89
N ARG A 187 28.54 -4.66 -7.94
CA ARG A 187 28.95 -5.51 -9.06
C ARG A 187 30.04 -6.49 -8.66
N THR A 188 31.01 -6.04 -7.84
CA THR A 188 32.08 -6.92 -7.32
C THR A 188 31.53 -7.97 -6.35
N THR A 189 30.59 -7.60 -5.48
CA THR A 189 29.97 -8.56 -4.54
C THR A 189 29.08 -9.59 -5.24
N LEU A 190 28.39 -9.20 -6.32
CA LEU A 190 27.59 -10.13 -7.12
C LEU A 190 28.46 -11.14 -7.89
N GLU A 191 29.59 -10.71 -8.45
CA GLU A 191 30.55 -11.61 -9.12
C GLU A 191 31.22 -12.58 -8.14
N GLU A 192 31.55 -12.14 -6.92
CA GLU A 192 32.05 -13.00 -5.85
C GLU A 192 31.01 -14.05 -5.40
N LEU A 193 29.73 -13.67 -5.26
CA LEU A 193 28.64 -14.57 -4.91
C LEU A 193 28.36 -15.63 -5.99
N ILE A 194 28.49 -15.28 -7.28
CA ILE A 194 28.36 -16.21 -8.40
C ILE A 194 29.51 -17.24 -8.40
N GLU A 195 30.74 -16.83 -8.10
CA GLU A 195 31.89 -17.74 -8.02
C GLU A 195 31.92 -18.61 -6.76
N VAL A 196 31.29 -18.19 -5.66
CA VAL A 196 31.06 -19.03 -4.48
C VAL A 196 30.03 -20.12 -4.79
N ARG A 197 28.95 -19.79 -5.53
CA ARG A 197 27.89 -20.75 -5.91
C ARG A 197 28.38 -21.85 -6.84
N LYS A 198 29.37 -21.57 -7.71
CA LYS A 198 29.99 -22.59 -8.58
C LYS A 198 30.90 -23.56 -7.83
N ARG A 199 31.44 -23.17 -6.67
CA ARG A 199 32.45 -23.96 -5.94
C ARG A 199 31.89 -24.91 -4.89
N ASN A 200 30.59 -24.85 -4.55
CA ASN A 200 30.04 -25.67 -3.46
C ASN A 200 28.67 -26.29 -3.81
N PRO A 201 28.62 -27.46 -4.47
CA PRO A 201 27.36 -28.14 -4.80
C PRO A 201 26.69 -28.81 -3.59
N SER A 202 27.33 -28.82 -2.42
CA SER A 202 26.92 -29.58 -1.24
C SER A 202 26.58 -28.73 -0.01
N SER A 203 26.41 -27.41 -0.17
CA SER A 203 25.79 -26.62 0.90
C SER A 203 24.36 -27.14 1.15
N PRO A 204 23.97 -27.38 2.41
CA PRO A 204 22.63 -27.85 2.74
C PRO A 204 21.58 -26.89 2.16
N PRO A 205 20.36 -27.35 1.87
CA PRO A 205 19.32 -26.48 1.33
C PRO A 205 19.22 -25.24 2.22
N PRO A 206 19.15 -24.02 1.64
CA PRO A 206 18.87 -22.83 2.42
C PRO A 206 17.72 -23.15 3.35
N ALA A 207 17.92 -22.95 4.66
CA ALA A 207 16.88 -23.07 5.66
C ALA A 207 15.61 -22.46 5.08
N PHE A 208 14.51 -23.23 5.07
CA PHE A 208 13.20 -22.86 4.55
C PHE A 208 13.01 -21.34 4.56
N ILE A 209 13.25 -20.70 3.41
CA ILE A 209 12.89 -19.29 3.22
C ILE A 209 11.38 -19.31 3.41
N ARG A 210 10.87 -18.71 4.49
CA ARG A 210 9.49 -18.27 4.50
C ARG A 210 9.40 -17.34 3.30
N PHE A 211 8.88 -17.84 2.18
CA PHE A 211 8.67 -17.01 1.01
C PHE A 211 7.73 -15.89 1.45
N ASN A 212 8.25 -14.66 1.53
CA ASN A 212 7.39 -13.51 1.68
C ASN A 212 6.68 -13.31 0.34
N TYR A 213 5.44 -13.80 0.26
CA TYR A 213 4.64 -13.74 -0.95
C TYR A 213 4.12 -12.34 -1.26
N ASP A 214 4.17 -11.43 -0.30
CA ASP A 214 3.81 -10.01 -0.50
C ASP A 214 4.89 -9.30 -1.31
N SER A 215 6.08 -9.92 -1.45
CA SER A 215 7.17 -9.51 -2.34
C SER A 215 7.42 -8.01 -2.29
N PRO A 216 7.64 -7.40 -1.11
CA PRO A 216 7.90 -5.97 -1.02
C PRO A 216 9.16 -5.59 -1.83
N PRO A 217 9.19 -4.41 -2.47
CA PRO A 217 10.32 -4.02 -3.31
C PRO A 217 11.62 -3.90 -2.51
N GLU A 218 12.72 -4.45 -3.02
CA GLU A 218 14.06 -4.40 -2.40
C GLU A 218 14.51 -2.95 -2.13
N ALA A 219 14.07 -2.00 -2.97
CA ALA A 219 14.32 -0.58 -2.79
C ALA A 219 13.88 -0.04 -1.42
N LEU A 220 12.91 -0.67 -0.75
CA LEU A 220 12.47 -0.27 0.60
C LEU A 220 13.55 -0.52 1.66
N GLU A 221 14.49 -1.44 1.44
CA GLU A 221 15.55 -1.74 2.42
C GLU A 221 16.46 -0.53 2.68
N GLU A 222 16.58 0.37 1.70
CA GLU A 222 17.39 1.60 1.81
C GLU A 222 16.58 2.79 2.34
N THR A 223 15.24 2.73 2.22
CA THR A 223 14.31 3.73 2.76
C THR A 223 14.27 3.61 4.27
N HIS A 224 14.33 4.71 5.01
CA HIS A 224 14.17 4.69 6.46
C HIS A 224 13.85 6.05 7.07
N LEU A 225 13.14 6.03 8.19
CA LEU A 225 13.08 7.10 9.16
C LEU A 225 13.57 6.56 10.51
N SER A 226 14.45 7.30 11.17
CA SER A 226 14.90 7.01 12.53
C SER A 226 14.82 8.26 13.41
N SER A 227 14.54 8.09 14.70
CA SER A 227 14.40 9.22 15.64
C SER A 227 14.95 8.83 17.01
N SER A 228 15.81 9.68 17.59
CA SER A 228 16.30 9.52 18.97
C SER A 228 15.23 9.81 20.04
N GLY A 229 14.09 10.39 19.65
CA GLY A 229 12.92 10.59 20.51
C GLY A 229 11.82 9.54 20.26
N ASN A 230 10.64 9.77 20.84
CA ASN A 230 9.50 8.89 20.60
C ASN A 230 9.12 8.92 19.11
N MET A 231 9.04 7.74 18.50
CA MET A 231 8.57 7.57 17.14
C MET A 231 7.19 6.93 17.19
N ALA A 232 6.23 7.53 16.50
CA ALA A 232 4.88 7.01 16.40
C ALA A 232 4.31 7.30 15.01
N HIS A 233 3.58 6.31 14.47
CA HIS A 233 2.65 6.53 13.37
C HIS A 233 1.27 6.79 13.94
N THR A 234 0.57 7.80 13.45
CA THR A 234 -0.76 8.17 13.94
C THR A 234 -1.72 8.32 12.79
N GLY A 235 -2.95 7.89 12.99
CA GLY A 235 -4.02 8.10 12.03
C GLY A 235 -5.37 8.24 12.74
N VAL A 236 -6.42 8.35 11.93
CA VAL A 236 -7.80 8.42 12.40
C VAL A 236 -8.56 7.27 11.77
N SER A 237 -9.41 6.60 12.55
CA SER A 237 -10.30 5.55 12.06
C SER A 237 -11.65 5.63 12.78
N ASP A 238 -12.70 5.09 12.17
CA ASP A 238 -13.95 4.78 12.87
C ASP A 238 -13.74 3.52 13.71
N PRO A 239 -14.10 3.49 15.01
CA PRO A 239 -14.00 2.27 15.83
C PRO A 239 -14.69 1.04 15.24
N LYS A 240 -15.69 1.24 14.36
CA LYS A 240 -16.42 0.17 13.66
C LYS A 240 -15.71 -0.35 12.42
N ILE A 241 -14.74 0.41 11.89
CA ILE A 241 -13.97 0.06 10.69
C ILE A 241 -12.49 0.03 11.09
N PRO A 242 -12.01 -1.08 11.68
CA PRO A 242 -10.61 -1.21 12.01
C PRO A 242 -9.74 -1.08 10.76
N VAL A 243 -8.58 -0.45 10.92
CA VAL A 243 -7.53 -0.42 9.91
C VAL A 243 -6.44 -1.43 10.26
N HIS A 244 -5.69 -1.84 9.25
CA HIS A 244 -4.64 -2.83 9.34
C HIS A 244 -3.40 -2.31 8.64
N TYR A 245 -2.24 -2.76 9.10
CA TYR A 245 -0.95 -2.30 8.61
C TYR A 245 0.01 -3.45 8.36
N ASN A 246 0.78 -3.36 7.28
CA ASN A 246 2.06 -4.05 7.18
C ASN A 246 3.17 -3.02 7.29
N ALA A 247 4.01 -3.16 8.31
CA ALA A 247 5.15 -2.30 8.56
C ALA A 247 6.44 -3.06 8.27
N PHE A 248 7.39 -2.39 7.62
CA PHE A 248 8.60 -3.00 7.08
C PHE A 248 9.85 -2.43 7.75
N PHE A 249 10.78 -3.32 8.12
CA PHE A 249 11.97 -2.98 8.89
C PHE A 249 13.22 -3.70 8.39
N ALA A 250 14.27 -2.94 8.08
CA ALA A 250 15.60 -3.44 7.74
C ALA A 250 16.66 -2.46 8.26
N GLU A 251 17.82 -2.98 8.66
CA GLU A 251 18.97 -2.10 8.89
C GLU A 251 19.53 -1.62 7.55
N ALA A 252 19.59 -0.30 7.38
CA ALA A 252 20.22 0.33 6.21
C ALA A 252 21.75 0.14 6.19
N ILE A 253 22.36 -0.08 7.36
CA ILE A 253 23.81 -0.30 7.52
C ILE A 253 24.08 -1.50 8.41
N ARG A 254 25.18 -2.20 8.15
CA ARG A 254 25.59 -3.32 8.99
C ARG A 254 26.03 -2.82 10.37
N LEU A 255 25.39 -3.30 11.42
CA LEU A 255 25.68 -2.90 12.80
C LEU A 255 26.99 -3.53 13.31
N ASN A 256 27.76 -2.77 14.09
CA ASN A 256 28.93 -3.28 14.81
C ASN A 256 28.50 -4.12 16.03
N ALA A 257 29.42 -4.91 16.59
CA ALA A 257 29.13 -5.82 17.71
C ALA A 257 28.56 -5.13 18.98
N THR A 258 28.80 -3.84 19.17
CA THR A 258 28.28 -3.04 20.30
C THR A 258 26.96 -2.33 19.97
N GLN A 259 26.57 -2.30 18.71
CA GLN A 259 25.36 -1.66 18.23
C GLN A 259 24.24 -2.68 18.13
N LYS A 260 23.08 -2.32 18.66
CA LYS A 260 21.90 -3.16 18.67
C LYS A 260 20.68 -2.28 18.50
N ARG A 261 19.81 -2.64 17.56
CA ARG A 261 18.47 -2.07 17.45
C ARG A 261 17.44 -3.13 17.81
N SER A 262 16.60 -2.79 18.78
CA SER A 262 15.49 -3.64 19.21
C SER A 262 14.41 -2.75 19.79
N PHE A 263 13.17 -2.92 19.36
CA PHE A 263 12.06 -2.10 19.83
C PHE A 263 10.74 -2.88 19.85
N ASN A 264 9.86 -2.49 20.76
CA ASN A 264 8.49 -2.98 20.83
C ASN A 264 7.58 -2.06 20.01
N ILE A 265 6.55 -2.64 19.41
CA ILE A 265 5.45 -1.92 18.78
C ILE A 265 4.27 -1.94 19.74
N LEU A 266 3.70 -0.76 20.03
CA LEU A 266 2.52 -0.61 20.86
C LEU A 266 1.41 0.05 20.04
N VAL A 267 0.20 -0.49 20.13
CA VAL A 267 -0.99 0.13 19.52
C VAL A 267 -1.84 0.70 20.64
N ASN A 268 -2.01 2.02 20.65
CA ASN A 268 -2.73 2.76 21.68
C ASN A 268 -2.23 2.42 23.10
N ASP A 269 -0.91 2.58 23.30
CA ASP A 269 -0.20 2.29 24.57
C ASP A 269 -0.27 0.84 25.06
N LYS A 270 -0.71 -0.11 24.21
CA LYS A 270 -0.81 -1.53 24.57
C LYS A 270 0.08 -2.40 23.69
N LEU A 271 0.81 -3.32 24.34
CA LEU A 271 1.50 -4.43 23.70
C LEU A 271 0.44 -5.47 23.30
N GLN A 272 -0.17 -5.30 22.13
CA GLN A 272 -1.39 -6.01 21.76
C GLN A 272 -1.14 -7.42 21.21
N SER A 273 -2.17 -8.28 21.27
CA SER A 273 -2.23 -9.59 20.58
C SER A 273 -2.37 -9.49 19.06
N VAL A 274 -2.50 -8.27 18.53
CA VAL A 274 -2.81 -7.99 17.12
C VAL A 274 -1.57 -7.81 16.26
N ILE A 275 -0.38 -8.00 16.83
CA ILE A 275 0.91 -7.85 16.16
C ILE A 275 1.48 -9.24 15.86
N ASP A 276 1.87 -9.46 14.60
CA ASP A 276 2.56 -10.67 14.15
C ASP A 276 3.75 -10.30 13.24
N PRO A 277 4.96 -10.85 13.44
CA PRO A 277 5.34 -11.79 14.48
C PRO A 277 5.33 -11.18 15.89
N LYS A 278 5.08 -12.01 16.90
CA LYS A 278 5.09 -11.58 18.31
C LYS A 278 6.51 -11.28 18.79
N GLY A 279 6.63 -10.25 19.62
CA GLY A 279 7.86 -9.89 20.32
C GLY A 279 8.47 -8.58 19.82
N ALA A 280 9.68 -8.27 20.30
CA ALA A 280 10.42 -7.09 19.87
C ALA A 280 10.95 -7.27 18.44
N VAL A 281 10.79 -6.24 17.62
CA VAL A 281 11.35 -6.16 16.27
C VAL A 281 12.86 -5.97 16.38
N ARG A 282 13.60 -6.78 15.60
CA ARG A 282 15.07 -6.75 15.52
C ARG A 282 15.45 -6.75 14.05
N PRO A 283 15.51 -5.57 13.41
CA PRO A 283 15.74 -5.49 11.97
C PRO A 283 17.08 -6.12 11.61
N SER A 284 17.09 -6.84 10.48
CA SER A 284 18.29 -7.46 9.92
C SER A 284 18.87 -6.57 8.82
N TYR A 285 20.19 -6.63 8.62
CA TYR A 285 20.84 -5.88 7.54
C TYR A 285 20.42 -6.43 6.18
N ARG A 286 19.84 -5.56 5.33
CA ARG A 286 19.34 -5.91 4.00
C ARG A 286 18.42 -7.13 3.97
N PHE A 287 17.51 -7.15 4.94
CA PHE A 287 16.43 -8.12 4.98
C PHE A 287 15.21 -7.41 5.53
N LEU A 288 14.23 -7.19 4.66
CA LEU A 288 13.01 -6.47 4.99
C LEU A 288 12.07 -7.36 5.80
N GLU A 289 12.14 -7.21 7.11
CA GLU A 289 11.23 -7.85 8.06
C GLU A 289 9.84 -7.19 7.94
N GLU A 290 8.82 -8.02 7.75
CA GLU A 290 7.43 -7.56 7.70
C GLU A 290 6.73 -7.86 9.02
N VAL A 291 6.05 -6.84 9.56
CA VAL A 291 5.24 -6.94 10.76
C VAL A 291 3.81 -6.51 10.44
N HIS A 292 2.88 -7.44 10.64
CA HIS A 292 1.46 -7.20 10.50
C HIS A 292 0.89 -6.64 11.81
N ILE A 293 0.11 -5.58 11.71
CA ILE A 293 -0.56 -4.92 12.83
C ILE A 293 -2.05 -4.87 12.49
N PHE A 294 -2.83 -5.74 13.13
CA PHE A 294 -4.25 -5.91 12.83
C PHE A 294 -5.15 -5.09 13.76
N ASN A 295 -6.39 -4.87 13.33
CA ASN A 295 -7.47 -4.37 14.18
C ASN A 295 -7.12 -3.05 14.90
N VAL A 296 -6.40 -2.16 14.23
CA VAL A 296 -6.07 -0.85 14.77
C VAL A 296 -7.30 0.03 14.67
N SER A 297 -7.82 0.45 15.82
CA SER A 297 -8.99 1.32 15.90
C SER A 297 -8.74 2.46 16.88
N SER A 298 -9.39 3.58 16.61
CA SER A 298 -9.45 4.69 17.54
C SER A 298 -10.42 4.37 18.69
N PHE A 299 -10.29 5.07 19.82
CA PHE A 299 -11.16 4.82 20.99
C PHE A 299 -12.59 5.32 20.80
N ALA A 300 -12.78 6.30 19.91
CA ALA A 300 -14.05 6.95 19.60
C ALA A 300 -14.04 7.51 18.17
N THR A 301 -15.21 7.71 17.58
CA THR A 301 -15.34 8.35 16.26
C THR A 301 -14.61 9.71 16.24
N ASN A 302 -13.80 9.96 15.22
CA ASN A 302 -12.93 11.14 15.07
C ASN A 302 -11.79 11.27 16.11
N SER A 303 -11.46 10.20 16.85
CA SER A 303 -10.24 10.16 17.66
C SER A 303 -9.07 9.56 16.88
N SER A 304 -7.84 9.88 17.29
CA SER A 304 -6.63 9.31 16.70
C SER A 304 -6.24 8.01 17.39
N TYR A 305 -5.69 7.06 16.64
CA TYR A 305 -4.89 5.97 17.20
C TYR A 305 -3.40 6.28 17.06
N SER A 306 -2.58 5.55 17.80
CA SER A 306 -1.13 5.62 17.74
C SER A 306 -0.51 4.22 17.62
N ILE A 307 0.51 4.11 16.79
CA ILE A 307 1.40 2.96 16.67
C ILE A 307 2.79 3.44 17.08
N ASP A 308 3.15 3.17 18.33
CA ASP A 308 4.37 3.66 18.96
C ASP A 308 5.50 2.63 18.84
N PHE A 309 6.70 3.11 18.53
CA PHE A 309 7.92 2.30 18.45
C PHE A 309 8.79 2.65 19.65
N LEU A 310 8.92 1.72 20.60
CA LEU A 310 9.62 1.95 21.86
C LEU A 310 10.88 1.09 21.95
N PRO A 311 12.09 1.68 22.05
CA PRO A 311 13.31 0.89 22.17
C PRO A 311 13.28 0.00 23.42
N THR A 312 13.78 -1.23 23.29
CA THR A 312 13.95 -2.13 24.43
C THR A 312 15.13 -1.68 25.29
N ASN A 313 15.18 -2.13 26.55
CA ASN A 313 16.22 -1.72 27.51
C ASN A 313 17.65 -2.02 27.05
N ASP A 314 17.83 -2.99 26.17
CA ASP A 314 19.11 -3.43 25.62
C ASP A 314 19.41 -2.84 24.22
N SER A 315 18.52 -2.00 23.68
CA SER A 315 18.76 -1.31 22.41
C SER A 315 19.73 -0.15 22.61
N THR A 316 20.78 -0.10 21.80
CA THR A 316 21.75 1.02 21.78
C THR A 316 21.49 2.01 20.65
N LEU A 317 20.58 1.66 19.73
CA LEU A 317 20.11 2.51 18.64
C LEU A 317 18.61 2.82 18.78
N PRO A 318 18.15 3.98 18.27
CA PRO A 318 16.72 4.31 18.24
C PRO A 318 15.92 3.33 17.38
N PRO A 319 14.57 3.32 17.46
CA PRO A 319 13.76 2.64 16.45
C PRO A 319 13.99 3.20 15.04
N LEU A 320 13.67 2.38 14.04
CA LEU A 320 13.57 2.79 12.64
C LEU A 320 12.32 2.19 12.02
N ILE A 321 11.88 2.75 10.89
CA ILE A 321 10.87 2.17 10.02
C ILE A 321 11.25 2.44 8.57
N ASN A 322 11.15 1.44 7.70
CA ASN A 322 11.48 1.57 6.29
C ASN A 322 10.25 1.97 5.49
N ALA A 323 9.16 1.23 5.67
CA ALA A 323 7.92 1.48 4.97
C ALA A 323 6.72 1.05 5.79
N ILE A 324 5.53 1.55 5.42
CA ILE A 324 4.26 1.11 5.97
C ILE A 324 3.18 1.14 4.90
N GLU A 325 2.35 0.11 4.82
CA GLU A 325 1.11 0.13 4.04
C GLU A 325 -0.10 -0.05 4.95
N GLY A 326 -1.13 0.77 4.73
CA GLY A 326 -2.37 0.77 5.48
C GLY A 326 -3.57 0.38 4.62
N TYR A 327 -4.40 -0.50 5.15
CA TYR A 327 -5.59 -0.99 4.46
C TYR A 327 -6.77 -1.28 5.41
N THR A 328 -7.98 -1.30 4.86
CA THR A 328 -9.19 -1.83 5.51
C THR A 328 -9.65 -3.12 4.85
N ILE A 329 -10.38 -3.93 5.59
CA ILE A 329 -11.01 -5.15 5.06
C ILE A 329 -12.47 -4.85 4.77
N GLY A 330 -12.89 -5.09 3.54
CA GLY A 330 -14.26 -4.88 3.09
C GLY A 330 -15.24 -5.95 3.55
N ASP A 331 -16.50 -5.79 3.17
CA ASP A 331 -17.49 -6.85 3.31
C ASP A 331 -17.13 -8.05 2.41
N LYS A 332 -17.58 -9.24 2.83
CA LYS A 332 -17.42 -10.47 2.06
C LYS A 332 -17.93 -10.29 0.63
N LEU A 333 -17.12 -10.71 -0.35
CA LEU A 333 -17.49 -10.68 -1.76
C LEU A 333 -18.76 -11.53 -1.99
N VAL A 334 -19.87 -10.88 -2.34
CA VAL A 334 -21.11 -11.52 -2.79
C VAL A 334 -21.11 -11.61 -4.32
N HIS A 335 -21.58 -12.74 -4.85
CA HIS A 335 -21.64 -13.00 -6.30
C HIS A 335 -22.35 -11.88 -7.06
N GLY A 336 -21.67 -11.34 -8.07
CA GLY A 336 -22.25 -10.55 -9.16
C GLY A 336 -22.89 -9.24 -8.69
N THR A 337 -22.46 -8.12 -9.25
CA THR A 337 -23.29 -6.92 -9.17
C THR A 337 -24.59 -7.20 -9.91
N ASN A 338 -25.67 -7.49 -9.17
CA ASN A 338 -26.98 -7.66 -9.78
C ASN A 338 -27.41 -6.30 -10.35
N SER A 339 -28.03 -6.30 -11.51
CA SER A 339 -28.59 -5.10 -12.14
C SER A 339 -29.73 -4.48 -11.31
N SER A 340 -30.19 -5.19 -10.27
CA SER A 340 -31.25 -4.80 -9.33
C SER A 340 -30.78 -4.06 -8.07
N ASP A 341 -29.48 -3.82 -7.86
CA ASP A 341 -28.97 -3.00 -6.74
C ASP A 341 -29.42 -1.52 -6.81
N GLY A 342 -30.15 -1.14 -7.86
CA GLY A 342 -30.87 0.14 -7.98
C GLY A 342 -32.17 0.23 -7.18
N ASN A 343 -32.62 -0.83 -6.49
CA ASN A 343 -33.91 -0.84 -5.76
C ASN A 343 -33.81 -0.71 -4.23
N SER A 344 -32.62 -0.59 -3.65
CA SER A 344 -32.45 -0.19 -2.23
C SER A 344 -32.47 1.33 -2.09
N LEU A 345 -33.48 1.99 -2.69
CA LEU A 345 -33.65 3.44 -2.68
C LEU A 345 -35.13 3.80 -2.44
N SER A 346 -35.62 3.49 -1.24
CA SER A 346 -36.72 4.21 -0.59
C SER A 346 -36.97 3.64 0.79
N THR A 347 -36.31 4.19 1.81
CA THR A 347 -36.86 4.44 3.16
C THR A 347 -35.72 4.89 4.06
N ASN A 348 -35.66 6.19 4.29
CA ASN A 348 -35.66 6.81 5.62
C ASN A 348 -35.42 8.31 5.40
N LEU A 349 -36.54 9.04 5.31
CA LEU A 349 -36.63 10.42 5.77
C LEU A 349 -36.36 10.46 7.27
#